data_AF-A0AAV0UX03-F1
#
_entry.id   AF-A0AAV0UX03-F1
#
_cell.length_a   1.000
_cell.length_b   1.000
_cell.length_c   1.000
_cell.angle_alpha   90.00
_cell.angle_beta   90.00
_cell.angle_gamma   90.00
#
_symmetry.space_group_name_H-M   'P 1'
#
loop_
_entity.id
_entity.type
_entity.pdbx_description
1 polymer ?
#
loop_
_entity_poly.entity_id
_entity_poly.type
_entity_poly.pdbx_seq_one_letter_code
_entity_poly.pdbx_strand_id
1 'polypeptide(L)'
;MAIITVIVDDHHHCLPDIHLAIRQRRLSFSNIHVVHVDAHPDLSFPPAIETDTIFDPETLYNILDDSVAGIAEFLLPLVYAGHVTQITWLKPSWSMQIPIGSFKQVVIGKRKINGVVPSGRGGREMMMMMND
;
A
#
# COMPACT_ATOMS: atom_id res chain seq x y z
N MET A 1 -9.76 26.83 -6.10
CA MET A 1 -8.84 25.68 -5.95
C MET A 1 -9.46 24.54 -6.75
N ALA A 2 -8.76 24.03 -7.77
CA ALA A 2 -9.25 22.88 -8.53
C ALA A 2 -8.83 21.59 -7.82
N ILE A 3 -9.76 20.67 -7.63
CA ILE A 3 -9.47 19.33 -7.11
C ILE A 3 -9.23 18.44 -8.33
N ILE A 4 -8.11 17.72 -8.34
CA ILE A 4 -7.83 16.73 -9.39
C ILE A 4 -8.62 15.47 -9.03
N THR A 5 -9.44 15.00 -9.98
CA THR A 5 -10.25 13.79 -9.84
C THR A 5 -9.85 12.81 -10.93
N VAL A 6 -9.63 11.57 -10.52
CA VAL A 6 -9.34 10.44 -11.39
C VAL A 6 -10.46 9.42 -11.17
N ILE A 7 -10.93 8.82 -12.27
CA ILE A 7 -11.91 7.74 -12.24
C ILE A 7 -11.18 6.50 -12.74
N VAL A 8 -11.22 5.44 -11.93
CA VAL A 8 -10.59 4.16 -12.22
C VAL A 8 -11.64 3.06 -12.12
N ASP A 9 -11.35 1.90 -12.71
CA ASP A 9 -12.22 0.73 -12.64
C ASP A 9 -11.96 -0.01 -11.31
N ASP A 10 -10.97 -0.89 -11.28
CA ASP A 10 -10.46 -1.49 -10.05
C ASP A 10 -9.62 -0.55 -9.17
N HIS A 11 -9.57 -0.83 -7.86
CA HIS A 11 -8.91 0.03 -6.88
C HIS A 11 -7.42 0.26 -7.18
N HIS A 12 -6.69 -0.78 -7.60
CA HIS A 12 -5.25 -0.69 -7.85
C HIS A 12 -4.90 0.11 -9.10
N HIS A 13 -5.84 0.29 -10.03
CA HIS A 13 -5.64 1.13 -11.23
C HIS A 13 -5.44 2.62 -10.90
N CYS A 14 -5.55 3.04 -9.64
CA CYS A 14 -5.16 4.39 -9.22
C CYS A 14 -3.64 4.60 -9.10
N LEU A 15 -2.84 3.52 -9.02
CA LEU A 15 -1.39 3.61 -8.83
C LEU A 15 -0.66 4.36 -9.97
N PRO A 16 -0.97 4.17 -11.26
CA PRO A 16 -0.41 4.97 -12.35
C PRO A 16 -0.60 6.48 -12.14
N ASP A 17 -1.80 6.91 -11.76
CA ASP A 17 -2.11 8.31 -11.54
C ASP A 17 -1.41 8.89 -10.30
N ILE A 18 -1.31 8.12 -9.22
CA ILE A 18 -0.55 8.51 -8.02
C ILE A 18 0.93 8.68 -8.37
N HIS A 19 1.55 7.69 -9.03
CA HIS A 19 2.95 7.77 -9.43
C HIS A 19 3.21 8.91 -10.43
N LEU A 20 2.28 9.16 -11.36
CA LEU A 20 2.35 10.30 -12.26
C LEU A 20 2.28 11.64 -11.51
N ALA A 21 1.37 11.76 -10.55
CA ALA A 21 1.24 12.95 -9.72
C ALA A 21 2.50 13.21 -8.87
N ILE A 22 3.14 12.17 -8.36
CA ILE A 22 4.45 12.26 -7.69
C ILE A 22 5.53 12.73 -8.68
N ARG A 23 5.63 12.10 -9.86
CA ARG A 23 6.62 12.47 -10.90
C ARG A 23 6.47 13.92 -11.35
N GLN A 24 5.24 14.41 -11.43
CA GLN A 24 4.90 15.79 -11.79
C GLN A 24 4.97 16.77 -10.61
N ARG A 25 5.35 16.30 -9.41
CA ARG A 25 5.45 17.09 -8.18
C ARG A 25 4.13 17.75 -7.76
N ARG A 26 3.00 17.15 -8.15
CA ARG A 26 1.66 17.52 -7.65
C ARG A 26 1.40 16.88 -6.29
N LEU A 27 1.95 15.68 -6.07
CA LEU A 27 2.13 15.07 -4.77
C LEU A 27 3.60 15.14 -4.37
N SER A 28 3.86 15.18 -3.07
CA SER A 28 5.20 15.04 -2.52
C SER A 28 5.75 13.64 -2.80
N PHE A 29 7.08 13.51 -2.87
CA PHE A 29 7.71 12.20 -3.05
C PHE A 29 7.51 11.27 -1.84
N SER A 30 7.37 11.83 -0.63
CA SER A 30 7.11 11.11 0.61
C SER A 30 6.14 11.91 1.49
N ASN A 31 5.78 11.34 2.65
CA ASN A 31 4.81 11.94 3.59
C ASN A 31 3.40 12.13 3.00
N ILE A 32 2.99 11.24 2.09
CA ILE A 32 1.62 11.22 1.59
C ILE A 32 0.72 10.62 2.67
N HIS A 33 -0.39 11.30 2.95
CA HIS A 33 -1.47 10.79 3.80
C HIS A 33 -2.65 10.38 2.90
N VAL A 34 -2.99 9.10 2.94
CA VAL A 34 -4.16 8.55 2.23
C VAL A 34 -5.36 8.52 3.17
N VAL A 35 -6.50 9.02 2.70
CA VAL A 35 -7.82 8.76 3.31
C VAL A 35 -8.52 7.75 2.42
N HIS A 36 -8.67 6.52 2.92
CA HIS A 36 -9.28 5.41 2.20
C HIS A 36 -10.69 5.18 2.75
N VAL A 37 -11.70 5.40 1.92
CA VAL A 37 -13.11 5.25 2.29
C VAL A 37 -13.64 4.00 1.62
N ASP A 38 -13.67 2.89 2.36
CA ASP A 38 -14.09 1.61 1.82
C ASP A 38 -14.55 0.65 2.94
N ALA A 39 -15.30 -0.37 2.57
CA ALA A 39 -15.64 -1.49 3.45
C ALA A 39 -14.44 -2.40 3.78
N HIS A 40 -13.40 -2.38 2.94
CA HIS A 40 -12.17 -3.16 3.08
C HIS A 40 -10.98 -2.24 3.36
N PRO A 41 -9.94 -2.74 4.05
CA PRO A 41 -8.77 -1.92 4.34
C PRO A 41 -7.79 -1.80 3.17
N ASP A 42 -7.84 -2.73 2.22
CA ASP A 42 -6.90 -2.87 1.09
C ASP A 42 -5.42 -2.86 1.48
N LEU A 43 -5.14 -3.47 2.65
CA LEU A 43 -3.81 -3.60 3.24
C LEU A 43 -3.23 -5.02 3.10
N SER A 44 -3.48 -5.70 1.99
CA SER A 44 -2.86 -7.00 1.68
C SER A 44 -1.55 -6.83 0.89
N PHE A 45 -0.78 -7.91 0.81
CA PHE A 45 0.37 -8.01 -0.11
C PHE A 45 0.18 -9.17 -1.08
N PRO A 46 0.60 -9.03 -2.35
CA PRO A 46 0.63 -10.16 -3.26
C PRO A 46 1.58 -11.23 -2.71
N PRO A 47 1.13 -12.47 -2.47
CA PRO A 47 1.91 -13.48 -1.74
C PRO A 47 3.19 -13.92 -2.46
N ALA A 48 3.29 -13.71 -3.78
CA ALA A 48 4.42 -14.14 -4.60
C ALA A 48 5.28 -12.99 -5.17
N ILE A 49 5.05 -11.73 -4.75
CA ILE A 49 5.82 -10.62 -5.32
C ILE A 49 7.21 -10.51 -4.69
N GLU A 50 8.23 -10.52 -5.54
CA GLU A 50 9.58 -10.12 -5.12
C GLU A 50 9.54 -8.64 -4.72
N THR A 51 9.93 -8.34 -3.48
CA THR A 51 9.86 -6.97 -2.92
C THR A 51 10.56 -5.88 -3.74
N ASP A 52 11.52 -6.24 -4.59
CA ASP A 52 12.21 -5.28 -5.45
C ASP A 52 11.33 -4.83 -6.63
N THR A 53 10.32 -5.63 -7.00
CA THR A 53 9.34 -5.32 -8.05
C THR A 53 8.48 -4.09 -7.72
N ILE A 54 8.34 -3.74 -6.43
CA ILE A 54 7.59 -2.54 -6.03
C ILE A 54 8.24 -1.25 -6.56
N PHE A 55 9.56 -1.29 -6.81
CA PHE A 55 10.30 -0.17 -7.37
C PHE A 55 10.31 -0.17 -8.91
N ASP A 56 9.63 -1.12 -9.54
CA ASP A 56 9.38 -1.19 -10.98
C ASP A 56 7.86 -1.04 -11.25
N PRO A 57 7.36 0.19 -11.45
CA PRO A 57 5.92 0.46 -11.50
C PRO A 57 5.17 -0.36 -12.54
N GLU A 58 5.70 -0.51 -13.75
CA GLU A 58 5.02 -1.24 -14.83
C GLU A 58 4.86 -2.72 -14.47
N THR A 59 5.92 -3.34 -13.93
CA THR A 59 5.85 -4.73 -13.49
C THR A 59 4.90 -4.89 -12.30
N LEU A 60 4.89 -3.95 -11.34
CA LEU A 60 3.94 -3.94 -10.23
C LEU A 60 2.49 -3.87 -10.73
N TYR A 61 2.18 -2.99 -11.69
CA TYR A 61 0.81 -2.84 -12.21
C TYR A 61 0.32 -4.13 -12.86
N ASN A 62 1.13 -4.72 -13.73
CA ASN A 62 0.79 -5.98 -14.39
C ASN A 62 0.56 -7.12 -13.37
N ILE A 63 1.37 -7.20 -12.31
CA ILE A 63 1.17 -8.20 -11.25
C ILE A 63 -0.16 -8.00 -10.51
N LEU A 64 -0.56 -6.75 -10.26
CA LEU A 64 -1.83 -6.46 -9.60
C LEU A 64 -3.02 -6.74 -10.51
N ASP A 65 -2.90 -6.45 -11.82
CA ASP A 65 -3.91 -6.80 -12.83
C ASP A 65 -4.10 -8.32 -12.95
N ASP A 66 -2.99 -9.08 -12.89
CA ASP A 66 -3.03 -10.55 -12.94
C ASP A 66 -3.47 -11.18 -11.60
N SER A 67 -3.43 -10.42 -10.49
CA SER A 67 -3.80 -10.89 -9.16
C SER A 67 -5.31 -10.87 -8.98
N VAL A 68 -5.88 -12.02 -8.60
CA VAL A 68 -7.30 -12.11 -8.18
C VAL A 68 -7.61 -11.19 -6.99
N ALA A 69 -6.59 -10.82 -6.21
CA ALA A 69 -6.71 -9.94 -5.05
C ALA A 69 -6.08 -8.55 -5.29
N GLY A 70 -5.78 -8.18 -6.53
CA GLY A 70 -5.14 -6.90 -6.88
C GLY A 70 -5.82 -5.68 -6.25
N ILE A 71 -7.16 -5.69 -6.23
CA ILE A 71 -7.99 -4.66 -5.60
C ILE A 71 -7.68 -4.40 -4.11
N ALA A 72 -7.11 -5.38 -3.40
CA ALA A 72 -6.80 -5.30 -1.98
C ALA A 72 -5.29 -5.17 -1.69
N GLU A 73 -4.43 -5.17 -2.70
CA GLU A 73 -2.98 -5.38 -2.58
C GLU A 73 -2.13 -4.14 -2.93
N PHE A 74 -2.75 -2.98 -3.15
CA PHE A 74 -2.11 -1.81 -3.77
C PHE A 74 -1.63 -0.73 -2.79
N LEU A 75 -2.22 -0.59 -1.60
CA LEU A 75 -1.84 0.47 -0.66
C LEU A 75 -0.48 0.20 -0.01
N LEU A 76 -0.23 -1.04 0.41
CA LEU A 76 1.01 -1.35 1.10
C LEU A 76 2.27 -1.23 0.23
N PRO A 77 2.26 -1.49 -1.10
CA PRO A 77 3.36 -1.11 -1.98
C PRO A 77 3.77 0.36 -1.88
N LEU A 78 2.82 1.30 -1.79
CA LEU A 78 3.12 2.73 -1.63
C LEU A 78 3.74 3.04 -0.26
N VAL A 79 3.31 2.34 0.79
CA VAL A 79 3.90 2.48 2.13
C VAL A 79 5.32 1.91 2.14
N TYR A 80 5.51 0.72 1.55
CA TYR A 80 6.81 0.06 1.46
C TYR A 80 7.83 0.86 0.65
N ALA A 81 7.39 1.50 -0.45
CA ALA A 81 8.22 2.40 -1.25
C ALA A 81 8.58 3.71 -0.52
N GLY A 82 7.94 4.00 0.63
CA GLY A 82 8.17 5.21 1.41
C GLY A 82 7.41 6.45 0.93
N HIS A 83 6.47 6.29 -0.01
CA HIS A 83 5.62 7.38 -0.49
C HIS A 83 4.57 7.75 0.54
N VAL A 84 3.84 6.75 1.04
CA VAL A 84 2.75 6.91 2.01
C VAL A 84 3.25 6.65 3.42
N THR A 85 2.99 7.57 4.33
CA THR A 85 3.40 7.45 5.75
C THR A 85 2.21 7.31 6.70
N GLN A 86 1.00 7.60 6.22
CA GLN A 86 -0.21 7.51 7.02
C GLN A 86 -1.39 7.09 6.14
N ILE A 87 -2.19 6.17 6.66
CA ILE A 87 -3.47 5.76 6.06
C ILE A 87 -4.55 5.96 7.13
N THR A 88 -5.59 6.72 6.79
CA THR A 88 -6.83 6.78 7.57
C THR A 88 -7.89 5.99 6.83
N TRP A 89 -8.23 4.83 7.37
CA TRP A 89 -9.30 3.99 6.84
C TRP A 89 -10.64 4.38 7.48
N LEU A 90 -11.55 4.93 6.68
CA LEU A 90 -12.91 5.24 7.07
C LEU A 90 -13.82 4.09 6.61
N LYS A 91 -14.25 3.28 7.57
CA LYS A 91 -14.99 2.04 7.33
C LYS A 91 -16.40 2.07 7.93
N PRO A 92 -17.36 1.33 7.36
CA PRO A 92 -18.67 1.16 7.97
C PRO A 92 -18.57 0.39 9.30
N SER A 93 -19.57 0.58 10.17
CA SER A 93 -19.60 -0.03 11.51
C SER A 93 -19.59 -1.56 11.50
N TRP A 94 -20.01 -2.18 10.40
CA TRP A 94 -20.07 -3.63 10.22
C TRP A 94 -18.78 -4.25 9.66
N SER A 95 -17.82 -3.44 9.18
CA SER A 95 -16.52 -3.93 8.74
C SER A 95 -15.64 -4.21 9.96
N MET A 96 -15.22 -5.46 10.15
CA MET A 96 -14.57 -5.93 11.38
C MET A 96 -13.13 -6.41 11.18
N GLN A 97 -12.54 -6.23 9.99
CA GLN A 97 -11.19 -6.72 9.67
C GLN A 97 -10.09 -6.14 10.58
N ILE A 98 -10.15 -4.84 10.90
CA ILE A 98 -9.24 -4.17 11.83
C ILE A 98 -10.09 -3.40 12.86
N PRO A 99 -9.77 -3.45 14.16
CA PRO A 99 -10.46 -2.64 15.17
C PRO A 99 -10.38 -1.14 14.89
N ILE A 100 -11.39 -0.38 15.35
CA ILE A 100 -11.33 1.09 15.31
C ILE A 100 -10.26 1.53 16.31
N GLY A 101 -9.32 2.35 15.85
CA GLY A 101 -8.23 2.82 16.69
C GLY A 101 -7.23 3.69 15.93
N SER A 102 -6.19 4.10 16.63
CA SER A 102 -5.04 4.80 16.05
C SER A 102 -3.79 3.96 16.32
N PHE A 103 -3.32 3.26 15.29
CA PHE A 103 -2.15 2.40 15.36
C PHE A 103 -0.92 3.22 14.99
N LYS A 104 -0.04 3.48 15.97
CA LYS A 104 1.09 4.42 15.79
C LYS A 104 2.31 3.79 15.13
N GLN A 105 2.43 2.47 15.18
CA GLN A 105 3.57 1.75 14.64
C GLN A 105 3.10 0.63 13.73
N VAL A 106 3.02 0.96 12.45
CA VAL A 106 2.95 -0.03 11.38
C VAL A 106 4.36 -0.18 10.81
N VAL A 107 4.95 -1.37 10.98
CA VAL A 107 6.23 -1.70 10.36
C VAL A 107 5.97 -2.63 9.19
N ILE A 108 6.47 -2.24 8.03
CA ILE A 108 6.49 -3.06 6.82
C ILE A 108 7.95 -3.36 6.50
N GLY A 109 8.24 -4.63 6.24
CA GLY A 109 9.58 -5.02 5.86
C GLY A 109 9.64 -6.39 5.20
N LYS A 110 10.82 -6.70 4.68
CA LYS A 110 11.17 -8.01 4.13
C LYS A 110 11.21 -9.05 5.26
N ARG A 111 10.31 -10.04 5.22
CA ARG A 111 10.33 -11.25 6.06
C ARG A 111 11.55 -12.10 5.68
N LYS A 112 12.31 -12.54 6.69
CA LYS A 112 13.32 -13.59 6.56
C LYS A 112 12.73 -14.93 6.98
N ILE A 113 13.14 -16.00 6.28
CA ILE A 113 12.73 -17.39 6.51
C ILE A 113 12.99 -17.93 7.93
N ASN A 114 13.72 -17.20 8.79
CA ASN A 114 14.08 -17.62 10.17
C ASN A 114 13.46 -16.76 11.29
N GLY A 115 12.37 -16.02 11.03
CA GLY A 115 11.53 -15.44 12.09
C GLY A 115 12.06 -14.20 12.83
N VAL A 116 13.22 -13.66 12.45
CA VAL A 116 13.73 -12.37 12.98
C VAL A 116 13.73 -11.35 11.86
N VAL A 117 13.04 -10.22 12.07
CA VAL A 117 13.04 -9.05 11.18
C VAL A 117 14.30 -8.22 11.46
N PRO A 118 15.29 -8.11 10.56
CA PRO A 118 16.39 -7.18 10.71
C PRO A 118 16.14 -5.90 9.90
N SER A 119 16.67 -4.80 10.42
CA SER A 119 16.70 -3.45 9.85
C SER A 119 17.56 -3.32 8.59
N GLY A 120 17.42 -4.21 7.59
CA GLY A 120 18.30 -4.19 6.42
C GLY A 120 17.89 -5.10 5.26
N ARG A 121 18.18 -4.59 4.05
CA ARG A 121 17.83 -5.12 2.72
C ARG A 121 18.21 -6.59 2.53
N GLY A 122 17.21 -7.48 2.39
CA GLY A 122 17.38 -8.84 1.89
C GLY A 122 16.42 -9.87 2.52
N GLY A 123 15.32 -10.20 1.83
CA GLY A 123 14.29 -11.18 2.20
C GLY A 123 13.04 -11.04 1.30
N ARG A 124 12.33 -12.13 0.99
CA ARG A 124 11.44 -12.25 -0.19
C ARG A 124 9.92 -12.26 0.08
N GLU A 125 9.45 -11.87 1.26
CA GLU A 125 8.01 -11.71 1.53
C GLU A 125 7.79 -10.47 2.41
N MET A 126 6.60 -9.89 2.46
CA MET A 126 6.32 -8.73 3.31
C MET A 126 5.31 -9.02 4.42
N MET A 127 5.54 -8.42 5.58
CA MET A 127 4.70 -8.58 6.78
C MET A 127 4.32 -7.20 7.32
N MET A 128 3.06 -7.01 7.68
CA MET A 128 2.58 -5.86 8.44
C MET A 128 2.51 -6.24 9.92
N MET A 129 3.15 -5.47 10.80
CA MET A 129 2.96 -5.57 12.24
C MET A 129 2.29 -4.31 12.76
N MET A 130 1.24 -4.46 13.56
CA MET A 130 0.56 -3.38 14.26
C MET A 130 0.89 -3.51 15.75
N ASN A 131 1.48 -2.47 16.33
CA ASN A 131 1.64 -2.35 17.78
C ASN A 131 0.75 -1.22 18.31
N ASP A 132 0.21 -1.42 19.51
CA ASP A 132 -0.57 -0.43 20.27
C ASP A 132 0.31 0.70 20.86
#